data_AF-A0A218Q7Q4-F1
#
_entry.id   AF-A0A218Q7Q4-F1
#
_cell.length_a   1.000
_cell.length_b   1.000
_cell.length_c   1.000
_cell.angle_alpha   90.00
_cell.angle_beta   90.00
_cell.angle_gamma   90.00
#
_symmetry.space_group_name_H-M   'P 1'
#
loop_
_entity.id
_entity.type
_entity.pdbx_description
1 polymer ?
#
loop_
_entity_poly.entity_id
_entity_poly.type
_entity_poly.pdbx_seq_one_letter_code
_entity_poly.pdbx_strand_id
1 'polypeptide(L)' 'MNQYTLAILTFLLTLPHTRTLAFFDTQNHWGKDCLQQLGERKLITGYPDGSFRPNATVTRAEAAVLMLNAFPDAPIIMG' A
#
# COMPACT_ATOMS: atom_id res chain seq x y z
N MET A 1 -35.02 -22.07 2.07
CA MET A 1 -33.69 -21.60 1.65
C MET A 1 -33.66 -21.69 0.13
N ASN A 2 -33.58 -20.56 -0.59
CA ASN A 2 -33.78 -20.51 -2.04
C ASN A 2 -32.43 -20.56 -2.77
N GLN A 3 -32.39 -21.16 -3.96
CA GLN A 3 -31.20 -21.30 -4.82
C GLN A 3 -30.51 -19.97 -5.11
N TYR A 4 -31.28 -18.87 -5.21
CA TYR A 4 -30.73 -17.53 -5.39
C TYR A 4 -29.98 -17.02 -4.14
N THR A 5 -30.42 -17.38 -2.93
CA THR A 5 -29.75 -16.96 -1.68
C THR A 5 -28.37 -17.58 -1.56
N LEU A 6 -28.22 -18.85 -1.94
CA LEU A 6 -26.91 -19.52 -1.94
C LEU A 6 -26.00 -18.93 -3.03
N ALA A 7 -26.53 -18.68 -4.22
CA ALA A 7 -25.76 -18.10 -5.32
C ALA A 7 -25.21 -16.70 -5.00
N ILE A 8 -26.01 -15.82 -4.39
CA ILE A 8 -25.56 -14.48 -3.99
C ILE A 8 -24.49 -14.57 -2.88
N LEU A 9 -24.67 -15.45 -1.91
CA LEU A 9 -23.69 -15.64 -0.83
C LEU A 9 -22.37 -16.20 -1.36
N THR A 10 -22.41 -17.20 -2.24
CA THR A 10 -21.21 -17.74 -2.91
C THR A 10 -20.53 -16.64 -3.73
N PHE A 11 -21.29 -15.86 -4.52
CA PHE A 11 -20.72 -14.78 -5.33
C PHE A 11 -20.02 -13.72 -4.48
N LEU A 12 -20.66 -13.24 -3.41
CA LEU A 12 -20.08 -12.28 -2.47
C LEU A 12 -18.82 -12.81 -1.77
N LEU A 13 -18.80 -14.10 -1.42
CA LEU A 13 -17.63 -14.75 -0.79
C LEU A 13 -16.48 -15.00 -1.77
N THR A 14 -16.76 -15.09 -3.08
CA THR A 14 -15.75 -15.33 -4.13
C THR A 14 -15.21 -14.05 -4.79
N LEU A 15 -15.70 -12.87 -4.41
CA LEU A 15 -15.18 -11.62 -4.96
C LEU A 15 -13.67 -11.51 -4.66
N PRO A 16 -12.81 -11.28 -5.66
CA PRO A 16 -11.40 -11.05 -5.42
C PRO A 16 -11.23 -9.77 -4.60
N HIS A 17 -10.72 -9.89 -3.37
CA HIS A 17 -10.45 -8.76 -2.47
C HIS A 17 -9.04 -8.20 -2.68
N THR A 18 -8.58 -8.07 -3.92
CA THR A 18 -7.32 -7.39 -4.21
C THR A 18 -7.54 -5.88 -4.15
N ARG A 19 -7.43 -5.31 -2.95
CA ARG A 19 -7.15 -3.87 -2.80
C ARG A 19 -5.68 -3.65 -3.13
N THR A 20 -5.36 -3.61 -4.41
CA THR A 20 -4.05 -3.12 -4.87
C THR A 20 -3.96 -1.66 -4.48
N LEU A 21 -2.98 -1.33 -3.62
CA LEU A 21 -2.70 0.04 -3.23
C LEU A 21 -2.01 0.72 -4.42
N ALA A 22 -2.83 1.27 -5.32
CA ALA A 22 -2.38 1.92 -6.55
C ALA A 22 -2.57 3.43 -6.41
N PHE A 23 -1.47 4.17 -6.54
CA PHE A 23 -1.49 5.62 -6.55
C PHE A 23 -1.73 6.11 -7.97
N PHE A 24 -2.74 6.96 -8.19
CA PHE A 24 -3.13 7.34 -9.55
C PHE A 24 -2.05 8.15 -10.27
N ASP A 25 -1.19 8.85 -9.53
CA ASP A 25 -0.12 9.72 -10.01
C ASP A 25 1.21 9.01 -10.25
N THR A 26 1.28 7.69 -10.05
CA THR A 26 2.49 6.88 -10.29
C THR A 26 2.39 6.00 -11.53
N GLN A 27 1.25 6.00 -12.24
CA GLN A 27 0.97 5.08 -13.35
C GLN A 27 2.00 5.16 -14.49
N ASN A 28 2.60 6.33 -14.72
CA ASN A 28 3.63 6.59 -15.73
C ASN A 28 5.02 6.88 -15.11
N HIS A 29 5.23 6.53 -13.84
CA HIS A 29 6.49 6.77 -13.13
C HIS A 29 7.36 5.51 -13.15
N TRP A 30 8.67 5.65 -13.35
CA TRP A 30 9.62 4.52 -13.40
C TRP A 30 9.61 3.67 -12.11
N GLY A 31 9.28 4.30 -10.98
CA GLY A 31 9.18 3.64 -9.67
C GLY A 31 7.83 2.99 -9.37
N LYS A 32 6.88 2.96 -10.31
CA LYS A 32 5.52 2.43 -10.10
C LYS A 32 5.51 1.08 -9.41
N ASP A 33 6.23 0.11 -9.96
CA ASP A 33 6.19 -1.28 -9.47
C ASP A 33 6.82 -1.40 -8.07
N CYS A 34 7.82 -0.57 -7.77
CA CYS A 34 8.40 -0.49 -6.43
C CYS A 34 7.39 0.08 -5.44
N LEU A 35 6.76 1.20 -5.79
CA LEU A 35 5.75 1.84 -4.94
C LEU A 35 4.56 0.93 -4.68
N GLN A 36 4.09 0.20 -5.70
CA GLN A 36 3.02 -0.77 -5.53
C GLN A 36 3.42 -1.87 -4.53
N GLN A 37 4.60 -2.47 -4.67
CA GLN A 37 5.10 -3.50 -3.76
C GLN A 37 5.27 -2.97 -2.33
N LEU A 38 5.78 -1.76 -2.16
CA LEU A 38 5.91 -1.12 -0.85
C LEU A 38 4.54 -0.85 -0.22
N GLY A 39 3.55 -0.44 -1.01
CA GLY A 39 2.18 -0.21 -0.56
C GLY A 39 1.49 -1.52 -0.15
N GLU A 40 1.65 -2.58 -0.94
CA GLU A 40 1.13 -3.92 -0.62
C GLU A 40 1.72 -4.48 0.69
N ARG A 41 2.99 -4.20 0.96
CA ARG A 41 3.67 -4.54 2.22
C ARG A 41 3.36 -3.59 3.37
N LYS A 42 2.51 -2.57 3.14
CA LYS A 42 2.15 -1.53 4.13
C LYS A 42 3.36 -0.74 4.65
N LEU A 43 4.43 -0.64 3.87
CA LEU A 43 5.64 0.11 4.22
C LEU A 43 5.49 1.60 3.92
N ILE A 44 4.68 1.93 2.91
CA ILE A 44 4.31 3.29 2.53
C ILE A 44 2.79 3.44 2.52
N THR A 45 2.35 4.68 2.72
CA THR A 45 0.95 5.09 2.55
C THR A 45 0.92 6.35 1.68
N GLY A 46 -0.14 6.51 0.91
CA GLY A 46 -0.37 7.72 0.12
C GLY A 46 -1.07 8.79 0.95
N TYR A 47 -1.34 9.92 0.30
CA TYR A 47 -2.13 10.99 0.87
C TYR A 47 -3.63 10.63 0.86
N PRO A 48 -4.46 11.32 1.67
CA PRO A 48 -5.91 11.08 1.72
C PRO A 48 -6.64 11.29 0.38
N ASP A 49 -6.03 12.04 -0.54
CA ASP A 49 -6.51 12.27 -1.91
C ASP A 49 -6.25 11.08 -2.86
N GLY A 50 -5.54 10.03 -2.41
CA GLY A 50 -5.17 8.86 -3.21
C GLY A 50 -3.88 9.01 -4.01
N SER A 51 -3.16 10.13 -3.86
CA SER A 51 -1.85 10.35 -4.50
C SER A 51 -0.69 9.81 -3.67
N PHE A 52 0.47 9.61 -4.29
CA PHE A 52 1.75 9.36 -3.60
C PHE A 52 2.75 10.51 -3.73
N ARG A 53 2.66 11.28 -4.82
CA ARG A 53 3.54 12.40 -5.18
C ARG A 53 5.00 11.94 -5.36
N PRO A 54 5.29 11.03 -6.32
CA PRO A 54 6.59 10.37 -6.43
C PRO A 54 7.76 11.33 -6.72
N ASN A 55 7.49 12.54 -7.20
CA ASN A 55 8.49 13.57 -7.49
C ASN A 55 8.60 14.65 -6.40
N ALA A 56 7.79 14.57 -5.32
CA ALA A 56 7.87 15.51 -4.22
C ALA A 56 9.12 15.25 -3.37
N THR A 57 9.68 16.31 -2.79
CA THR A 57 10.77 16.19 -1.83
C THR A 57 10.26 15.54 -0.55
N VAL A 58 10.94 14.49 -0.11
CA VAL A 58 10.66 13.82 1.16
C VAL A 58 11.29 14.59 2.32
N THR A 59 10.53 14.77 3.41
CA THR A 59 11.04 15.36 4.65
C THR A 59 11.88 14.35 5.44
N ARG A 60 12.74 14.86 6.33
CA ARG A 60 13.52 14.00 7.25
C ARG A 60 12.63 13.09 8.12
N ALA A 61 11.46 13.59 8.53
CA ALA A 61 10.52 12.83 9.34
C ALA A 61 9.88 11.68 8.53
N GLU A 62 9.43 11.95 7.30
CA GLU A 62 8.89 10.91 6.41
C GLU A 62 9.94 9.85 6.06
N ALA A 63 11.18 10.26 5.80
CA ALA A 63 12.29 9.32 5.59
C ALA A 63 12.54 8.45 6.82
N ALA A 64 12.51 9.02 8.03
CA ALA A 64 12.67 8.25 9.27
C ALA A 64 11.53 7.24 9.49
N VAL A 65 10.29 7.63 9.21
CA VAL A 65 9.14 6.71 9.28
C VAL A 65 9.30 5.56 8.28
N LEU A 66 9.72 5.85 7.06
CA LEU A 66 9.98 4.81 6.06
C LEU A 66 11.06 3.82 6.54
N MET A 67 12.14 4.31 7.13
CA MET A 67 13.20 3.46 7.67
C MET A 67 12.70 2.58 8.84
N LEU A 68 11.91 3.15 9.76
CA LEU A 68 11.33 2.41 10.87
C LEU A 68 10.40 1.30 10.37
N ASN A 69 9.57 1.58 9.37
CA ASN A 69 8.68 0.59 8.77
C ASN A 69 9.46 -0.52 8.05
N ALA A 70 10.54 -0.16 7.34
CA ALA A 70 11.34 -1.09 6.55
C ALA A 70 12.22 -2.00 7.42
N PHE A 71 12.69 -1.51 8.57
CA PHE A 71 13.60 -2.21 9.47
C PHE A 71 13.12 -2.15 10.93
N PRO A 72 11.97 -2.78 11.25
CA PRO A 72 11.39 -2.71 12.59
C PRO A 72 12.29 -3.33 13.67
N ASP A 73 13.13 -4.30 13.29
CA ASP A 73 14.03 -5.03 14.20
C ASP A 73 15.47 -4.51 14.17
N ALA A 74 15.72 -3.36 13.54
CA ALA A 74 17.07 -2.79 13.50
C ALA A 74 17.59 -2.57 14.93
N PRO A 75 18.77 -3.15 15.29
CA PRO A 75 19.32 -2.95 16.61
C PRO A 75 19.65 -1.47 16.79
N ILE A 76 19.14 -0.88 17.88
CA ILE A 76 19.54 0.47 18.26
C ILE A 76 20.99 0.38 18.73
N ILE A 77 21.92 0.83 17.88
CA ILE A 77 23.33 0.92 18.26
C ILE A 77 23.45 2.09 19.23
N MET A 78 23.38 1.78 20.52
CA MET A 78 23.75 2.70 21.58
C MET A 78 25.28 2.83 21.54
N GLY A 79 25.75 3.98 21.05
CA GLY A 79 27.17 4.35 21.09
C GLY A 79 27.62 4.72 22.50
#